data_AF-K9VH60-F1
#
_entry.id   AF-K9VH60-F1
#
_cell.length_a   1.000
_cell.length_b   1.000
_cell.length_c   1.000
_cell.angle_alpha   90.00
_cell.angle_beta   90.00
_cell.angle_gamma   90.00
#
_symmetry.space_group_name_H-M   'P 1'
#
loop_
_entity.id
_entity.type
_entity.pdbx_description
1 polymer ?
#
loop_
_entity_poly.entity_id
_entity_poly.type
_entity_poly.pdbx_seq_one_letter_code
_entity_poly.pdbx_strand_id
1 'polypeptide(L)'
;MTPDASAAAAAAAPQSTPEVSLELQVRLKTEDGQLLLLLPPETNSEPATASASTWTELWQQLKVRLNAGERFWQPNAEVQLMGNDRLLDIRQLQEIAEALSEVELQLKRVHTSRRQTAVAAATAGYCVEQQPPVSSLNKAAAEKPQSLAEPLYLQMTVRSGVEIRHPGTVVLLGDVNPGGSVIAGGDILVWGRLRGVVHAGAGGNTKSVIMTLQMEPMVIRIAKYVARGPETSPAQFFPEVAYVTPQGIRIGRASDFDKSQLVGGNE
;
A
#
# COMPACT_ATOMS: atom_id res chain seq x y z
N MET A 1 17.19 -60.39 8.00
CA MET A 1 16.27 -59.48 8.69
C MET A 1 16.82 -58.06 8.56
N THR A 2 16.37 -57.34 7.53
CA THR A 2 16.09 -55.89 7.58
C THR A 2 14.74 -55.68 8.32
N PRO A 3 14.24 -54.46 8.62
CA PRO A 3 14.71 -53.09 8.26
C PRO A 3 14.92 -52.17 9.51
N ASP A 4 15.71 -51.10 9.48
CA ASP A 4 15.58 -49.79 8.82
C ASP A 4 14.36 -48.96 9.32
N ALA A 5 14.63 -48.00 10.22
CA ALA A 5 13.63 -47.10 10.80
C ALA A 5 13.85 -45.68 10.26
N SER A 6 13.29 -45.45 9.07
CA SER A 6 13.01 -44.16 8.46
C SER A 6 12.14 -43.30 9.41
N ALA A 7 12.71 -42.26 10.01
CA ALA A 7 11.94 -41.18 10.62
C ALA A 7 11.52 -40.19 9.53
N ALA A 8 10.32 -40.40 9.00
CA ALA A 8 9.67 -39.53 8.03
C ALA A 8 9.51 -38.11 8.61
N ALA A 9 10.12 -37.12 7.95
CA ALA A 9 9.81 -35.72 8.17
C ALA A 9 8.37 -35.47 7.72
N ALA A 10 7.46 -35.35 8.69
CA ALA A 10 6.08 -34.98 8.44
C ALA A 10 6.03 -33.59 7.79
N ALA A 11 5.63 -33.56 6.53
CA ALA A 11 5.32 -32.35 5.79
C ALA A 11 4.16 -31.63 6.49
N ALA A 12 4.47 -30.56 7.22
CA ALA A 12 3.46 -29.64 7.71
C ALA A 12 2.81 -28.94 6.51
N ALA A 13 1.48 -29.06 6.41
CA ALA A 13 0.66 -28.42 5.38
C ALA A 13 0.93 -26.90 5.30
N PRO A 14 0.81 -26.28 4.11
CA PRO A 14 1.02 -24.85 3.96
C PRO A 14 -0.05 -24.09 4.74
N GLN A 15 0.36 -23.46 5.83
CA GLN A 15 -0.47 -22.48 6.53
C GLN A 15 -0.75 -21.34 5.54
N SER A 16 -2.04 -21.09 5.28
CA SER A 16 -2.55 -20.00 4.46
C SER A 16 -1.87 -18.69 4.86
N THR A 17 -1.14 -18.09 3.94
CA THR A 17 -0.51 -16.78 4.13
C THR A 17 -1.64 -15.78 4.40
N PRO A 18 -1.60 -14.95 5.46
CA PRO A 18 -2.63 -13.95 5.68
C PRO A 18 -2.66 -13.03 4.46
N GLU A 19 -3.82 -12.95 3.81
CA GLU A 19 -4.04 -12.03 2.68
C GLU A 19 -3.74 -10.61 3.16
N VAL A 20 -2.69 -10.01 2.63
CA VAL A 20 -2.36 -8.62 2.92
C VAL A 20 -3.36 -7.76 2.16
N SER A 21 -4.38 -7.23 2.82
CA SER A 21 -5.33 -6.32 2.19
C SER A 21 -4.64 -4.99 1.86
N LEU A 22 -4.34 -4.76 0.57
CA LEU A 22 -3.62 -3.59 0.07
C LEU A 22 -4.52 -2.37 -0.20
N GLU A 23 -5.84 -2.55 -0.08
CA GLU A 23 -6.86 -1.53 -0.38
C GLU A 23 -7.45 -0.84 0.86
N LEU A 24 -6.91 -1.11 2.04
CA LEU A 24 -7.45 -0.63 3.33
C LEU A 24 -6.98 0.77 3.75
N GLN A 25 -6.36 1.54 2.86
CA GLN A 25 -5.88 2.88 3.17
C GLN A 25 -6.46 3.94 2.24
N VAL A 26 -6.45 5.19 2.71
CA VAL A 26 -6.74 6.36 1.89
C VAL A 26 -5.79 6.41 0.69
N ARG A 27 -6.36 6.52 -0.52
CA ARG A 27 -5.61 6.58 -1.78
C ARG A 27 -6.00 7.83 -2.58
N LEU A 28 -5.01 8.40 -3.26
CA LEU A 28 -5.20 9.44 -4.27
C LEU A 28 -4.74 8.85 -5.60
N LYS A 29 -5.61 8.90 -6.61
CA LYS A 29 -5.34 8.40 -7.96
C LYS A 29 -5.80 9.44 -8.98
N THR A 30 -5.07 9.58 -10.07
CA THR A 30 -5.56 10.35 -11.22
C THR A 30 -6.11 9.37 -12.26
N GLU A 31 -7.35 9.55 -12.69
CA GLU A 31 -7.99 8.70 -13.70
C GLU A 31 -8.78 9.59 -14.67
N ASP A 32 -8.56 9.43 -15.97
CA ASP A 32 -9.19 10.25 -17.03
C ASP A 32 -9.07 11.78 -16.78
N GLY A 33 -7.96 12.22 -16.20
CA GLY A 33 -7.70 13.64 -15.88
C GLY A 33 -8.43 14.15 -14.62
N GLN A 34 -9.08 13.27 -13.85
CA GLN A 34 -9.76 13.60 -12.60
C GLN A 34 -8.98 13.05 -11.41
N LEU A 35 -8.86 13.86 -10.35
CA LEU A 35 -8.22 13.42 -9.10
C LEU A 35 -9.26 12.75 -8.21
N LEU A 36 -9.07 11.46 -7.95
CA LEU A 36 -9.95 10.65 -7.12
C LEU A 36 -9.33 10.49 -5.73
N LEU A 37 -10.09 10.85 -4.70
CA LEU A 37 -9.79 10.54 -3.30
C LEU A 37 -10.61 9.32 -2.89
N LEU A 38 -9.95 8.17 -2.76
CA LEU A 38 -10.59 6.90 -2.42
C LEU A 38 -10.48 6.64 -0.92
N LEU A 39 -11.62 6.56 -0.24
CA LEU A 39 -11.68 6.11 1.14
C LEU A 39 -11.82 4.59 1.19
N PRO A 40 -11.14 3.91 2.12
CA PRO A 40 -11.36 2.49 2.33
C PRO A 40 -12.81 2.23 2.78
N PRO A 41 -13.45 1.16 2.29
CA PRO A 41 -14.81 0.79 2.68
C PRO A 41 -14.89 0.53 4.19
N GLU A 42 -16.08 0.60 4.77
CA GLU A 42 -16.25 0.14 6.15
C GLU A 42 -16.27 -1.39 6.19
N THR A 43 -15.13 -1.99 6.54
CA THR A 43 -15.11 -3.41 6.87
C THR A 43 -15.88 -3.62 8.17
N ASN A 44 -17.09 -4.20 8.08
CA ASN A 44 -17.76 -4.85 9.20
C ASN A 44 -16.96 -6.11 9.56
N SER A 45 -15.81 -5.95 10.20
CA SER A 45 -15.01 -7.08 10.66
C SER A 45 -15.59 -7.60 11.97
N GLU A 46 -15.96 -8.89 11.99
CA GLU A 46 -15.99 -9.64 13.24
C GLU A 46 -14.61 -9.52 13.94
N PRO A 47 -14.57 -9.51 15.29
CA PRO A 47 -13.49 -8.92 16.09
C PRO A 47 -12.13 -9.66 16.07
N ALA A 48 -11.83 -10.52 15.09
CA ALA A 48 -10.64 -11.36 15.14
C ALA A 48 -9.45 -10.93 14.24
N THR A 49 -9.64 -10.27 13.08
CA THR A 49 -8.48 -10.13 12.13
C THR A 49 -8.42 -8.91 11.20
N ALA A 50 -9.38 -7.98 11.19
CA ALA A 50 -9.26 -6.76 10.37
C ALA A 50 -9.76 -5.53 11.16
N SER A 51 -8.86 -4.63 11.54
CA SER A 51 -9.22 -3.39 12.23
C SER A 51 -10.04 -2.48 11.30
N ALA A 52 -11.33 -2.32 11.59
CA ALA A 52 -12.13 -1.25 10.99
C ALA A 52 -11.44 0.10 11.25
N SER A 53 -11.09 0.83 10.19
CA SER A 53 -10.39 2.10 10.32
C SER A 53 -11.30 3.16 10.93
N THR A 54 -10.94 3.65 12.12
CA THR A 54 -11.63 4.77 12.77
C THR A 54 -11.45 6.06 11.96
N TRP A 55 -12.33 7.04 12.14
CA TRP A 55 -12.18 8.35 11.51
C TRP A 55 -10.81 8.99 11.78
N THR A 56 -10.31 8.90 13.01
CA THR A 56 -9.01 9.44 13.41
C THR A 56 -7.86 8.87 12.57
N GLU A 57 -7.86 7.55 12.35
CA GLU A 57 -6.86 6.87 11.53
C GLU A 57 -6.96 7.30 10.07
N LEU A 58 -8.17 7.32 9.51
CA LEU A 58 -8.43 7.75 8.13
C LEU A 58 -7.96 9.19 7.91
N TRP A 59 -8.25 10.07 8.87
CA TRP A 59 -7.85 11.47 8.85
C TRP A 59 -6.32 11.64 8.88
N GLN A 60 -5.62 10.88 9.75
CA GLN A 60 -4.15 10.87 9.77
C GLN A 60 -3.57 10.37 8.44
N GLN A 61 -4.13 9.30 7.87
CA GLN A 61 -3.71 8.78 6.58
C GLN A 61 -3.91 9.83 5.47
N LEU A 62 -5.07 10.50 5.42
CA LEU A 62 -5.33 11.55 4.44
C LEU A 62 -4.28 12.66 4.51
N LYS A 63 -4.00 13.20 5.71
CA LYS A 63 -2.99 14.27 5.87
C LYS A 63 -1.61 13.84 5.40
N VAL A 64 -1.19 12.62 5.76
CA VAL A 64 0.09 12.07 5.31
C VAL A 64 0.15 11.99 3.78
N ARG A 65 -0.93 11.52 3.14
CA ARG A 65 -1.00 11.36 1.68
C ARG A 65 -1.01 12.69 0.94
N LEU A 66 -1.73 13.69 1.43
CA LEU A 66 -1.77 15.03 0.82
C LEU A 66 -0.41 15.72 0.87
N ASN A 67 0.25 15.68 2.04
CA ASN A 67 1.58 16.27 2.21
C ASN A 67 2.65 15.57 1.38
N ALA A 68 2.58 14.23 1.28
CA ALA A 68 3.55 13.46 0.50
C ALA A 68 3.45 13.68 -1.02
N GLY A 69 2.30 14.19 -1.49
CA GLY A 69 2.04 14.48 -2.91
C GLY A 69 2.07 15.96 -3.27
N GLU A 70 2.32 16.87 -2.32
CA GLU A 70 2.18 18.34 -2.47
C GLU A 70 2.78 18.90 -3.77
N ARG A 71 3.97 18.43 -4.14
CA ARG A 71 4.71 18.88 -5.33
C ARG A 71 4.01 18.57 -6.66
N PHE A 72 3.08 17.62 -6.68
CA PHE A 72 2.41 17.14 -7.90
C PHE A 72 1.00 17.69 -8.08
N TRP A 73 0.48 18.40 -7.08
CA TRP A 73 -0.84 18.98 -7.18
C TRP A 73 -0.85 20.13 -8.18
N GLN A 74 -1.87 20.13 -9.03
CA GLN A 74 -2.16 21.29 -9.85
C GLN A 74 -3.03 22.24 -9.03
N PRO A 75 -2.70 23.54 -8.96
CA PRO A 75 -3.51 24.51 -8.23
C PRO A 75 -4.97 24.48 -8.69
N ASN A 76 -5.89 24.41 -7.74
CA ASN A 76 -7.33 24.28 -7.92
C ASN A 76 -7.79 23.00 -8.65
N ALA A 77 -6.99 21.93 -8.64
CA ALA A 77 -7.43 20.66 -9.20
C ALA A 77 -8.67 20.14 -8.44
N GLU A 78 -9.65 19.70 -9.23
CA GLU A 78 -10.93 19.21 -8.72
C GLU A 78 -10.81 17.76 -8.25
N VAL A 79 -11.21 17.53 -7.01
CA VAL A 79 -11.19 16.23 -6.36
C VAL A 79 -12.58 15.64 -6.30
N GLN A 80 -12.67 14.35 -6.64
CA GLN A 80 -13.85 13.53 -6.44
C GLN A 80 -13.62 12.54 -5.31
N LEU A 81 -14.43 12.65 -4.26
CA LEU A 81 -14.39 11.76 -3.11
C LEU A 81 -15.17 10.48 -3.40
N MET A 82 -14.50 9.33 -3.40
CA MET A 82 -15.13 8.01 -3.41
C MET A 82 -15.35 7.57 -1.95
N GLY A 83 -16.54 7.87 -1.42
CA GLY A 83 -16.94 7.53 -0.05
C GLY A 83 -17.52 6.11 0.10
N ASN A 84 -17.89 5.45 -1.01
CA ASN A 84 -18.52 4.12 -1.01
C ASN A 84 -19.70 4.06 -0.02
N ASP A 85 -19.72 3.07 0.88
CA ASP A 85 -20.75 2.84 1.90
C ASP A 85 -20.45 3.51 3.26
N ARG A 86 -19.38 4.31 3.35
CA ARG A 86 -18.96 4.96 4.59
C ARG A 86 -19.92 6.07 5.00
N LEU A 87 -20.21 6.15 6.31
CA LEU A 87 -20.94 7.27 6.88
C LEU A 87 -19.98 8.45 7.08
N LEU A 88 -20.14 9.47 6.26
CA LEU A 88 -19.55 10.79 6.49
C LEU A 88 -20.64 11.79 6.86
N ASP A 89 -20.43 12.51 7.96
CA ASP A 89 -21.24 13.66 8.36
C ASP A 89 -20.73 14.98 7.72
N ILE A 90 -21.45 16.07 7.97
CA ILE A 90 -21.11 17.40 7.42
C ILE A 90 -19.73 17.87 7.90
N ARG A 91 -19.42 17.65 9.19
CA ARG A 91 -18.15 18.08 9.79
C ARG A 91 -16.97 17.34 9.17
N GLN A 92 -17.10 16.03 9.01
CA GLN A 92 -16.08 15.17 8.39
C GLN A 92 -15.82 15.55 6.93
N LEU A 93 -16.88 15.89 6.17
CA LEU A 93 -16.75 16.37 4.79
C LEU A 93 -16.06 17.74 4.73
N GLN A 94 -16.40 18.64 5.66
CA GLN A 94 -15.74 19.94 5.77
C GLN A 94 -14.27 19.80 6.16
N GLU A 95 -13.94 18.91 7.11
CA GLU A 95 -12.56 18.57 7.46
C GLU A 95 -11.80 18.10 6.20
N ILE A 96 -12.34 17.15 5.42
CA ILE A 96 -11.73 16.72 4.14
C ILE A 96 -11.51 17.90 3.19
N ALA A 97 -12.52 18.74 2.99
CA ALA A 97 -12.41 19.88 2.08
C ALA A 97 -11.38 20.92 2.54
N GLU A 98 -11.27 21.17 3.85
CA GLU A 98 -10.26 22.07 4.42
C GLU A 98 -8.85 21.54 4.18
N ALA A 99 -8.60 20.26 4.48
CA ALA A 99 -7.28 19.65 4.24
C ALA A 99 -6.92 19.60 2.74
N LEU A 100 -7.90 19.41 1.85
CA LEU A 100 -7.67 19.53 0.41
C LEU A 100 -7.32 20.96 0.02
N SER A 101 -8.01 21.95 0.58
CA SER A 101 -7.76 23.36 0.30
C SER A 101 -6.38 23.83 0.79
N GLU A 102 -5.87 23.28 1.90
CA GLU A 102 -4.52 23.57 2.41
C GLU A 102 -3.42 23.26 1.37
N VAL A 103 -3.67 22.30 0.47
CA VAL A 103 -2.76 21.90 -0.60
C VAL A 103 -3.26 22.30 -2.00
N GLU A 104 -4.08 23.35 -2.07
CA GLU A 104 -4.66 23.92 -3.29
C GLU A 104 -5.56 22.98 -4.10
N LEU A 105 -6.16 21.97 -3.47
CA LEU A 105 -7.14 21.07 -4.09
C LEU A 105 -8.57 21.45 -3.69
N GLN A 106 -9.54 21.15 -4.55
CA GLN A 106 -10.94 21.48 -4.29
C GLN A 106 -11.85 20.26 -4.34
N LEU A 107 -12.51 19.94 -3.22
CA LEU A 107 -13.56 18.91 -3.21
C LEU A 107 -14.78 19.42 -3.98
N LYS A 108 -15.10 18.78 -5.11
CA LYS A 108 -16.25 19.17 -5.95
C LYS A 108 -17.38 18.16 -5.94
N ARG A 109 -17.05 16.87 -5.89
CA ARG A 109 -18.02 15.78 -6.02
C ARG A 109 -17.82 14.71 -4.96
N VAL A 110 -18.91 14.20 -4.41
CA VAL A 110 -18.94 13.06 -3.49
C VAL A 110 -19.73 11.92 -4.11
N HIS A 111 -19.08 10.78 -4.30
CA HIS A 111 -19.67 9.53 -4.74
C HIS A 111 -19.90 8.63 -3.53
N THR A 112 -21.14 8.19 -3.30
CA THR A 112 -21.49 7.34 -2.16
C THR A 112 -22.70 6.47 -2.48
N SER A 113 -22.76 5.28 -1.89
CA SER A 113 -23.98 4.47 -1.87
C SER A 113 -24.88 4.80 -0.67
N ARG A 114 -24.35 5.49 0.34
CA ARG A 114 -25.02 5.76 1.61
C ARG A 114 -25.83 7.06 1.56
N ARG A 115 -27.15 6.93 1.69
CA ARG A 115 -28.09 8.06 1.62
C ARG A 115 -27.79 9.17 2.64
N GLN A 116 -27.39 8.82 3.86
CA GLN A 116 -27.05 9.80 4.91
C GLN A 116 -25.88 10.68 4.50
N THR A 117 -24.84 10.10 3.90
CA THR A 117 -23.67 10.83 3.39
C THR A 117 -24.00 11.65 2.15
N ALA A 118 -24.87 11.14 1.27
CA ALA A 118 -25.39 11.92 0.15
C ALA A 118 -26.11 13.21 0.63
N VAL A 119 -26.95 13.10 1.67
CA VAL A 119 -27.65 14.26 2.24
C VAL A 119 -26.66 15.22 2.91
N ALA A 120 -25.70 14.72 3.68
CA ALA A 120 -24.68 15.55 4.32
C ALA A 120 -23.85 16.32 3.28
N ALA A 121 -23.41 15.66 2.20
CA ALA A 121 -22.63 16.28 1.14
C ALA A 121 -23.41 17.34 0.36
N ALA A 122 -24.68 17.08 0.02
CA ALA A 122 -25.55 18.06 -0.62
C ALA A 122 -25.80 19.27 0.29
N THR A 123 -26.00 19.04 1.59
CA THR A 123 -26.18 20.11 2.60
C THR A 123 -24.93 20.98 2.72
N ALA A 124 -23.74 20.38 2.60
CA ALA A 124 -22.46 21.08 2.62
C ALA A 124 -22.11 21.78 1.29
N GLY A 125 -22.95 21.66 0.25
CA GLY A 125 -22.79 22.35 -1.02
C GLY A 125 -22.00 21.59 -2.10
N TYR A 126 -21.73 20.30 -1.92
CA TYR A 126 -21.01 19.49 -2.90
C TYR A 126 -21.95 18.86 -3.93
N CYS A 127 -21.44 18.58 -5.14
CA CYS A 127 -22.15 17.74 -6.10
C CYS A 127 -22.19 16.30 -5.56
N VAL A 128 -23.34 15.64 -5.65
CA VAL A 128 -23.50 14.27 -5.12
C VAL A 128 -23.91 13.33 -6.24
N GLU A 129 -23.19 12.22 -6.33
CA GLU A 129 -23.58 11.07 -7.14
C GLU A 129 -23.86 9.90 -6.21
N GLN A 130 -25.15 9.61 -6.02
CA GLN A 130 -25.55 8.46 -5.23
C GLN A 130 -25.61 7.22 -6.12
N GLN A 131 -24.65 6.31 -5.94
CA GLN A 131 -24.70 5.02 -6.61
C GLN A 131 -25.72 4.12 -5.90
N PRO A 132 -26.57 3.38 -6.62
CA PRO A 132 -27.44 2.40 -5.98
C PRO A 132 -26.57 1.36 -5.26
N PRO A 133 -26.91 0.95 -4.02
CA PRO A 133 -26.18 -0.13 -3.35
C PRO A 133 -26.30 -1.38 -4.22
N VAL A 134 -25.19 -1.83 -4.80
CA VAL A 134 -25.14 -3.07 -5.57
C VAL A 134 -25.32 -4.24 -4.60
N SER A 135 -26.56 -4.68 -4.41
CA SER A 135 -26.89 -5.98 -3.85
C SER A 135 -26.42 -7.05 -4.84
N SER A 136 -25.17 -7.48 -4.69
CA SER A 136 -24.58 -8.53 -5.50
C SER A 136 -25.09 -9.90 -5.03
N LEU A 137 -26.31 -10.28 -5.40
CA LEU A 137 -26.65 -11.69 -5.54
C LEU A 137 -26.10 -12.14 -6.91
N ASN A 138 -25.05 -12.96 -6.88
CA ASN A 138 -24.44 -13.61 -8.05
C ASN A 138 -23.80 -12.69 -9.09
N LYS A 139 -22.80 -11.94 -8.66
CA LYS A 139 -21.65 -11.66 -9.53
C LYS A 139 -20.38 -11.94 -8.74
N ALA A 140 -19.94 -13.21 -8.78
CA ALA A 140 -18.52 -13.46 -8.87
C ALA A 140 -18.08 -12.65 -10.10
N ALA A 141 -17.64 -11.42 -9.86
CA ALA A 141 -17.05 -10.60 -10.88
C ALA A 141 -15.88 -11.43 -11.37
N ALA A 142 -16.02 -11.98 -12.57
CA ALA A 142 -14.88 -12.43 -13.33
C ALA A 142 -13.87 -11.29 -13.22
N GLU A 143 -12.80 -11.53 -12.47
CA GLU A 143 -11.69 -10.62 -12.32
C GLU A 143 -11.23 -10.34 -13.74
N LYS A 144 -11.64 -9.19 -14.30
CA LYS A 144 -10.89 -8.60 -15.39
C LYS A 144 -9.44 -8.58 -14.91
N PRO A 145 -8.46 -8.97 -15.74
CA PRO A 145 -7.05 -8.91 -15.35
C PRO A 145 -6.84 -7.57 -14.65
N GLN A 146 -6.54 -7.60 -13.35
CA GLN A 146 -6.42 -6.38 -12.55
C GLN A 146 -5.49 -5.46 -13.33
N SER A 147 -6.02 -4.34 -13.82
CA SER A 147 -5.17 -3.34 -14.45
C SER A 147 -4.07 -3.03 -13.43
N LEU A 148 -2.81 -3.20 -13.85
CA LEU A 148 -1.66 -3.00 -12.98
C LEU A 148 -1.85 -1.64 -12.28
N ALA A 149 -1.95 -1.64 -10.96
CA ALA A 149 -2.14 -0.42 -10.20
C ALA A 149 -0.98 0.54 -10.53
N GLU A 150 -1.32 1.78 -10.89
CA GLU A 150 -0.32 2.79 -11.23
C GLU A 150 0.68 2.96 -10.08
N PRO A 151 2.00 3.09 -10.36
CA PRO A 151 2.98 3.24 -9.30
C PRO A 151 2.68 4.45 -8.41
N LEU A 152 2.74 4.23 -7.09
CA LEU A 152 2.56 5.29 -6.12
C LEU A 152 3.90 6.00 -5.88
N TYR A 153 3.97 7.28 -6.22
CA TYR A 153 5.09 8.14 -5.91
C TYR A 153 4.81 8.97 -4.65
N LEU A 154 5.73 8.98 -3.69
CA LEU A 154 5.63 9.77 -2.45
C LEU A 154 6.94 10.52 -2.18
N GLN A 155 6.87 11.78 -1.79
CA GLN A 155 8.02 12.55 -1.31
C GLN A 155 7.88 12.81 0.19
N MET A 156 8.31 11.85 1.00
CA MET A 156 8.23 11.96 2.47
C MET A 156 9.22 11.00 3.15
N THR A 157 9.46 11.23 4.44
CA THR A 157 10.11 10.23 5.31
C THR A 157 9.06 9.42 6.06
N VAL A 158 9.08 8.09 5.95
CA VAL A 158 8.21 7.19 6.71
C VAL A 158 8.82 6.99 8.10
N ARG A 159 8.10 7.40 9.15
CA ARG A 159 8.58 7.38 10.55
C ARG A 159 7.77 6.40 11.39
N SER A 160 8.17 6.23 12.65
CA SER A 160 7.48 5.37 13.61
C SER A 160 5.96 5.61 13.64
N GLY A 161 5.18 4.55 13.46
CA GLY A 161 3.72 4.59 13.44
C GLY A 161 3.11 4.89 12.07
N VAL A 162 3.92 5.23 11.05
CA VAL A 162 3.42 5.43 9.68
C VAL A 162 3.59 4.14 8.88
N GLU A 163 2.49 3.66 8.31
CA GLU A 163 2.46 2.53 7.38
C GLU A 163 1.92 2.96 6.02
N ILE A 164 2.67 2.68 4.96
CA ILE A 164 2.23 2.89 3.57
C ILE A 164 1.84 1.54 2.97
N ARG A 165 0.59 1.39 2.55
CA ARG A 165 0.12 0.24 1.76
C ARG A 165 -0.26 0.68 0.35
N HIS A 166 0.11 -0.13 -0.63
CA HIS A 166 -0.24 0.12 -2.03
C HIS A 166 -0.31 -1.20 -2.84
N PRO A 167 -1.34 -1.42 -3.69
CA PRO A 167 -1.45 -2.64 -4.49
C PRO A 167 -0.40 -2.75 -5.62
N GLY A 168 0.15 -1.63 -6.08
CA GLY A 168 1.20 -1.61 -7.12
C GLY A 168 2.59 -1.37 -6.55
N THR A 169 3.49 -0.85 -7.40
CA THR A 169 4.84 -0.41 -7.00
C THR A 169 4.77 0.86 -6.15
N VAL A 170 5.69 1.01 -5.20
CA VAL A 170 5.86 2.23 -4.39
C VAL A 170 7.23 2.83 -4.66
N VAL A 171 7.27 4.12 -4.99
CA VAL A 171 8.49 4.93 -5.15
C VAL A 171 8.48 6.01 -4.08
N LEU A 172 9.44 5.95 -3.17
CA LEU A 172 9.58 6.88 -2.06
C LEU A 172 10.82 7.74 -2.27
N LEU A 173 10.63 9.04 -2.46
CA LEU A 173 11.71 10.03 -2.36
C LEU A 173 11.87 10.47 -0.90
N GLY A 174 12.68 9.70 -0.16
CA GLY A 174 12.95 9.91 1.26
C GLY A 174 13.39 8.63 1.97
N ASP A 175 13.41 8.69 3.31
CA ASP A 175 13.86 7.58 4.15
C ASP A 175 12.69 6.76 4.71
N VAL A 176 12.96 5.49 5.03
CA VAL A 176 12.09 4.66 5.86
C VAL A 176 12.81 4.44 7.19
N ASN A 177 12.39 5.13 8.25
CA ASN A 177 13.02 5.06 9.55
C ASN A 177 12.46 3.92 10.42
N PRO A 178 13.14 3.58 11.55
CA PRO A 178 12.62 2.59 12.48
C PRO A 178 11.19 2.90 12.94
N GLY A 179 10.38 1.84 13.02
CA GLY A 179 8.94 1.90 13.32
C GLY A 179 8.05 2.29 12.14
N GLY A 180 8.63 2.71 11.01
CA GLY A 180 7.90 2.94 9.76
C GLY A 180 7.82 1.68 8.90
N SER A 181 6.73 1.51 8.16
CA SER A 181 6.54 0.37 7.25
C SER A 181 6.05 0.77 5.85
N VAL A 182 6.53 0.05 4.83
CA VAL A 182 6.05 0.17 3.44
C VAL A 182 5.72 -1.23 2.91
N ILE A 183 4.50 -1.40 2.44
CA ILE A 183 3.94 -2.66 1.93
C ILE A 183 3.42 -2.41 0.52
N ALA A 184 3.99 -3.08 -0.45
CA ALA A 184 3.68 -2.94 -1.87
C ALA A 184 3.31 -4.30 -2.48
N GLY A 185 2.27 -4.34 -3.31
CA GLY A 185 1.99 -5.51 -4.15
C GLY A 185 3.02 -5.67 -5.28
N GLY A 186 3.65 -4.57 -5.70
CA GLY A 186 4.75 -4.54 -6.66
C GLY A 186 6.12 -4.34 -6.00
N ASP A 187 7.00 -3.62 -6.70
CA ASP A 187 8.35 -3.28 -6.23
C ASP A 187 8.32 -2.15 -5.21
N ILE A 188 9.42 -1.98 -4.46
CA ILE A 188 9.62 -0.82 -3.58
C ILE A 188 10.95 -0.15 -3.95
N LEU A 189 10.87 1.14 -4.29
CA LEU A 189 12.03 1.99 -4.51
C LEU A 189 12.11 3.02 -3.39
N VAL A 190 13.22 3.06 -2.66
CA VAL A 190 13.49 4.05 -1.61
C VAL A 190 14.69 4.89 -2.06
N TRP A 191 14.44 6.11 -2.50
CA TRP A 191 15.50 7.06 -2.81
C TRP A 191 16.00 7.73 -1.52
N GLY A 192 16.61 6.93 -0.65
CA GLY A 192 17.05 7.31 0.68
C GLY A 192 17.59 6.12 1.48
N ARG A 193 17.50 6.20 2.81
CA ARG A 193 17.91 5.13 3.74
C ARG A 193 16.72 4.27 4.15
N LEU A 194 16.90 2.95 4.06
CA LEU A 194 15.91 1.97 4.49
C LEU A 194 16.33 1.35 5.83
N ARG A 195 15.67 1.77 6.92
CA ARG A 195 15.88 1.28 8.30
C ARG A 195 14.63 0.65 8.93
N GLY A 196 13.46 0.90 8.36
CA GLY A 196 12.18 0.37 8.83
C GLY A 196 11.90 -1.06 8.36
N VAL A 197 10.60 -1.34 8.18
CA VAL A 197 10.09 -2.62 7.66
C VAL A 197 9.59 -2.41 6.24
N VAL A 198 9.96 -3.31 5.32
CA VAL A 198 9.44 -3.30 3.94
C VAL A 198 8.92 -4.66 3.53
N HIS A 199 7.85 -4.67 2.74
CA HIS A 199 7.27 -5.86 2.14
C HIS A 199 6.90 -5.62 0.69
N ALA A 200 7.76 -6.03 -0.24
CA ALA A 200 7.48 -5.98 -1.67
C ALA A 200 6.84 -7.29 -2.15
N GLY A 201 6.14 -7.25 -3.27
CA GLY A 201 5.47 -8.44 -3.81
C GLY A 201 4.46 -9.03 -2.84
N ALA A 202 3.77 -8.20 -2.04
CA ALA A 202 2.89 -8.65 -0.96
C ALA A 202 1.72 -9.54 -1.44
N GLY A 203 1.37 -9.47 -2.73
CA GLY A 203 0.45 -10.39 -3.39
C GLY A 203 1.06 -11.75 -3.78
N GLY A 204 2.27 -12.08 -3.31
CA GLY A 204 2.96 -13.34 -3.59
C GLY A 204 3.97 -13.29 -4.74
N ASN A 205 4.25 -12.12 -5.32
CA ASN A 205 5.20 -12.00 -6.43
C ASN A 205 6.66 -12.08 -5.94
N THR A 206 7.28 -13.25 -6.10
CA THR A 206 8.69 -13.48 -5.71
C THR A 206 9.69 -12.77 -6.61
N LYS A 207 9.27 -12.22 -7.76
CA LYS A 207 10.12 -11.45 -8.68
C LYS A 207 10.19 -9.98 -8.31
N SER A 208 9.43 -9.54 -7.31
CA SER A 208 9.49 -8.17 -6.83
C SER A 208 10.85 -7.86 -6.19
N VAL A 209 11.26 -6.62 -6.30
CA VAL A 209 12.56 -6.14 -5.80
C VAL A 209 12.39 -4.94 -4.89
N ILE A 210 13.36 -4.77 -4.00
CA ILE A 210 13.46 -3.61 -3.12
C ILE A 210 14.80 -2.93 -3.42
N MET A 211 14.76 -1.66 -3.84
CA MET A 211 15.97 -0.89 -4.14
C MET A 211 16.08 0.31 -3.19
N THR A 212 17.28 0.59 -2.71
CA THR A 212 17.53 1.70 -1.78
C THR A 212 18.93 2.28 -1.98
N LEU A 213 19.18 3.52 -1.54
CA LEU A 213 20.53 4.10 -1.55
C LEU A 213 21.40 3.55 -0.41
N GLN A 214 20.77 3.04 0.65
CA GLN A 214 21.40 2.39 1.80
C GLN A 214 20.40 1.45 2.48
N MET A 215 20.80 0.19 2.71
CA MET A 215 19.96 -0.86 3.27
C MET A 215 20.42 -1.24 4.69
N GLU A 216 19.71 -0.73 5.70
CA GLU A 216 19.85 -1.10 7.13
C GLU A 216 18.51 -1.55 7.75
N PRO A 217 17.71 -2.39 7.07
CA PRO A 217 16.33 -2.67 7.43
C PRO A 217 16.24 -3.48 8.71
N MET A 218 15.25 -3.18 9.55
CA MET A 218 14.87 -4.10 10.64
C MET A 218 14.35 -5.42 10.06
N VAL A 219 13.50 -5.35 9.03
CA VAL A 219 12.92 -6.51 8.35
C VAL A 219 12.69 -6.19 6.88
N ILE A 220 13.12 -7.09 6.00
CA ILE A 220 12.75 -7.14 4.59
C ILE A 220 11.86 -8.35 4.35
N ARG A 221 10.77 -8.14 3.61
CA ARG A 221 9.97 -9.22 3.02
C ARG A 221 9.84 -9.05 1.52
N ILE A 222 9.92 -10.16 0.80
CA ILE A 222 9.59 -10.25 -0.62
C ILE A 222 8.70 -11.47 -0.80
N ALA A 223 7.43 -11.25 -1.12
CA ALA A 223 6.40 -12.29 -1.06
C ALA A 223 6.46 -13.05 0.29
N LYS A 224 6.57 -14.37 0.26
CA LYS A 224 6.67 -15.21 1.47
C LYS A 224 8.03 -15.19 2.16
N TYR A 225 9.08 -14.64 1.53
CA TYR A 225 10.42 -14.67 2.08
C TYR A 225 10.64 -13.51 3.05
N VAL A 226 11.40 -13.75 4.12
CA VAL A 226 11.76 -12.75 5.13
C VAL A 226 13.25 -12.80 5.40
N ALA A 227 13.86 -11.63 5.55
CA ALA A 227 15.24 -11.46 5.97
C ALA A 227 15.37 -10.26 6.91
N ARG A 228 16.46 -10.21 7.66
CA ARG A 228 16.86 -9.05 8.44
C ARG A 228 18.04 -8.37 7.75
N GLY A 229 18.22 -7.07 8.00
CA GLY A 229 19.41 -6.37 7.56
C GLY A 229 20.68 -6.96 8.17
N PRO A 230 21.85 -6.66 7.58
CA PRO A 230 23.13 -7.07 8.16
C PRO A 230 23.30 -6.48 9.57
N GLU A 231 23.81 -7.29 10.51
CA GLU A 231 24.06 -6.88 11.91
C GLU A 231 25.12 -5.77 12.02
N THR A 232 25.99 -5.63 11.02
CA THR A 232 27.07 -4.64 11.00
C THR A 232 26.87 -3.68 9.83
N SER A 233 26.84 -2.38 10.12
CA SER A 233 26.80 -1.36 9.08
C SER A 233 28.09 -1.42 8.24
N PRO A 234 27.98 -1.43 6.90
CA PRO A 234 29.15 -1.44 6.04
C PRO A 234 29.93 -0.13 6.16
N ALA A 235 31.26 -0.19 6.01
CA ALA A 235 32.13 0.99 6.06
C ALA A 235 31.92 1.96 4.89
N GLN A 236 31.30 1.49 3.79
CA GLN A 236 30.97 2.26 2.60
C GLN A 236 29.53 1.98 2.19
N PHE A 237 28.80 3.03 1.83
CA PHE A 237 27.42 2.93 1.38
C PHE A 237 27.35 2.96 -0.14
N PHE A 238 26.65 1.98 -0.70
CA PHE A 238 26.33 1.89 -2.12
C PHE A 238 24.83 1.72 -2.26
N PRO A 239 24.24 2.13 -3.40
CA PRO A 239 22.90 1.70 -3.73
C PRO A 239 22.81 0.17 -3.76
N GLU A 240 21.75 -0.37 -3.19
CA GLU A 240 21.57 -1.80 -2.93
C GLU A 240 20.21 -2.28 -3.46
N VAL A 241 20.18 -3.54 -3.87
CA VAL A 241 18.98 -4.24 -4.34
C VAL A 241 18.82 -5.52 -3.53
N ALA A 242 17.63 -5.71 -2.96
CA ALA A 242 17.20 -6.96 -2.37
C ALA A 242 16.28 -7.70 -3.34
N TYR A 243 16.56 -8.99 -3.54
CA TYR A 243 15.83 -9.88 -4.45
C TYR A 243 15.82 -11.32 -3.92
N VAL A 244 14.90 -12.14 -4.43
CA VAL A 244 14.76 -13.55 -4.02
C VAL A 244 15.70 -14.44 -4.82
N THR A 245 16.33 -15.39 -4.12
CA THR A 245 17.15 -16.50 -4.65
C THR A 245 16.66 -17.83 -4.06
N PRO A 246 17.09 -19.00 -4.56
CA PRO A 246 16.74 -20.29 -3.95
C PRO A 246 17.13 -20.42 -2.46
N GLN A 247 18.15 -19.68 -2.01
CA GLN A 247 18.62 -19.67 -0.62
C GLN A 247 17.88 -18.64 0.26
N GLY A 248 16.96 -17.85 -0.30
CA GLY A 248 16.25 -16.78 0.40
C GLY A 248 16.53 -15.40 -0.21
N ILE A 249 16.33 -14.34 0.58
CA ILE A 249 16.56 -12.96 0.12
C ILE A 249 18.07 -12.68 0.13
N ARG A 250 18.57 -12.18 -1.01
CA ARG A 250 19.94 -11.69 -1.15
C ARG A 250 19.93 -10.17 -1.31
N ILE A 251 20.87 -9.51 -0.64
CA ILE A 251 21.16 -8.08 -0.80
C ILE A 251 22.49 -7.97 -1.56
N GLY A 252 22.51 -7.16 -2.62
CA GLY A 252 23.71 -6.89 -3.39
C GLY A 252 23.77 -5.44 -3.85
N ARG A 253 24.96 -4.98 -4.26
CA ARG A 253 25.13 -3.65 -4.86
C ARG A 253 24.29 -3.55 -6.13
N ALA A 254 23.67 -2.40 -6.35
CA ALA A 254 22.88 -2.15 -7.55
C ALA A 254 23.71 -2.26 -8.83
N SER A 255 25.02 -1.96 -8.77
CA SER A 255 25.96 -2.15 -9.89
C SER A 255 26.16 -3.60 -10.29
N ASP A 256 25.97 -4.53 -9.35
CA ASP A 256 26.25 -5.96 -9.54
C ASP A 256 24.96 -6.75 -9.77
N PHE A 257 23.80 -6.07 -9.72
CA PHE A 257 22.50 -6.66 -9.92
C PHE A 257 22.20 -6.80 -11.42
N ASP A 258 21.92 -8.02 -11.86
CA ASP A 258 21.46 -8.32 -13.21
C ASP A 258 19.99 -8.76 -13.15
N LYS A 259 19.15 -8.13 -13.97
CA LYS A 259 17.72 -8.46 -14.08
C LYS A 259 17.48 -9.93 -14.47
N SER A 260 18.43 -10.58 -15.16
CA SER A 260 18.36 -12.02 -15.46
C SER A 260 18.18 -12.89 -14.21
N GLN A 261 18.65 -12.41 -13.06
CA GLN A 261 18.53 -13.08 -11.75
C GLN A 261 17.08 -13.17 -11.26
N LEU A 262 16.16 -12.34 -11.76
CA LEU A 262 14.72 -12.41 -11.44
C LEU A 262 13.95 -13.44 -12.26
N VAL A 263 14.58 -13.97 -13.33
CA VAL A 263 13.90 -14.81 -14.34
C VAL A 263 14.23 -16.31 -14.18
N GLY A 264 15.30 -16.65 -13.45
CA GLY A 264 15.86 -18.02 -13.35
C GLY A 264 15.11 -19.00 -12.44
N GLY A 265 13.78 -19.10 -12.56
CA GLY A 265 12.94 -19.98 -11.73
C GLY A 265 12.16 -21.09 -12.47
N ASN A 266 12.35 -21.28 -13.78
CA ASN A 266 11.75 -22.39 -14.53
C ASN A 266 12.84 -23.08 -15.37
N GLU A 267 13.52 -24.04 -14.77
CA GLU A 267 14.00 -25.27 -15.41
C GLU A 267 13.64 -26.45 -14.50
#